data_AF-A0A3D4LJJ1-F1
#
_entry.id   AF-A0A3D4LJJ1-F1
#
_cell.length_a   1.000
_cell.length_b   1.000
_cell.length_c   1.000
_cell.angle_alpha   90.00
_cell.angle_beta   90.00
_cell.angle_gamma   90.00
#
_symmetry.space_group_name_H-M   'P 1'
#
loop_
_entity.id
_entity.type
_entity.pdbx_description
1 polymer ?
#
loop_
_entity_poly.entity_id
_entity_poly.type
_entity_poly.pdbx_seq_one_letter_code
_entity_poly.pdbx_strand_id
1 'polypeptide(L)'
;VDNYTEYLSIQCDSALRNIVRLYPYDTFGDDNEKTLRGSSLEIANKLQTEIQEKVEMAGLEIIEAKITHLAYASEIAAAMLQRQQASAIIDARQMIVEGAVGMVEMALEKLSENNVVELDEERKAAMVSNLLVVLCGNRDAQPIVNSGSLY
;
A
#
# COMPACT_ATOMS: atom_id res chain seq x y z
N VAL A 1 -44.54 -8.32 -11.46
CA VAL A 1 -43.39 -9.26 -11.49
C VAL A 1 -43.90 -10.58 -10.95
N ASP A 2 -44.08 -11.58 -11.82
CA ASP A 2 -44.69 -12.85 -11.40
C ASP A 2 -43.71 -13.77 -10.65
N ASN A 3 -42.40 -13.57 -10.86
CA ASN A 3 -41.33 -14.25 -10.13
C ASN A 3 -40.35 -13.24 -9.52
N TYR A 4 -40.66 -12.76 -8.31
CA TYR A 4 -39.84 -11.76 -7.62
C TYR A 4 -38.45 -12.29 -7.25
N THR A 5 -38.31 -13.60 -7.00
CA THR A 5 -37.03 -14.22 -6.64
C THR A 5 -36.05 -14.23 -7.81
N GLU A 6 -36.53 -14.61 -8.99
CA GLU A 6 -35.72 -14.60 -10.21
C GLU A 6 -35.38 -13.18 -10.64
N TYR A 7 -36.36 -12.27 -10.57
CA TYR A 7 -36.13 -10.85 -10.83
C TYR A 7 -35.06 -10.26 -9.89
N LEU A 8 -35.18 -10.50 -8.58
CA LEU A 8 -34.21 -10.04 -7.59
C LEU A 8 -32.82 -10.63 -7.87
N SER A 9 -32.72 -11.92 -8.17
CA SER A 9 -31.45 -12.56 -8.51
C SER A 9 -30.75 -11.89 -9.70
N ILE A 10 -31.50 -11.57 -10.77
CA ILE A 10 -30.96 -10.90 -11.96
C ILE A 10 -30.50 -9.48 -11.62
N GLN A 11 -31.26 -8.73 -10.82
CA GLN A 11 -30.87 -7.38 -10.42
C GLN A 11 -29.64 -7.38 -9.51
N CYS A 12 -29.54 -8.33 -8.56
CA CYS A 12 -28.38 -8.52 -7.71
C CYS A 12 -27.13 -8.83 -8.53
N ASP A 13 -27.20 -9.75 -9.50
CA ASP A 13 -26.07 -10.09 -10.38
C ASP A 13 -25.61 -8.87 -11.20
N SER A 14 -26.56 -8.09 -11.71
CA SER A 14 -26.29 -6.86 -12.46
C SER A 14 -25.57 -5.82 -11.60
N ALA A 15 -26.08 -5.55 -10.39
CA ALA A 15 -25.49 -4.61 -9.44
C ALA A 15 -24.09 -5.07 -9.00
N LEU A 16 -23.94 -6.35 -8.63
CA LEU A 16 -22.67 -6.92 -8.21
C LEU A 16 -21.60 -6.78 -9.30
N ARG A 17 -21.92 -7.11 -10.56
CA ARG A 17 -20.98 -6.94 -11.69
C ARG A 17 -20.56 -5.49 -11.90
N ASN A 18 -21.46 -4.54 -11.67
CA ASN A 18 -21.11 -3.13 -11.80
C ASN A 18 -20.16 -2.68 -10.70
N ILE A 19 -20.46 -3.01 -9.44
CA ILE A 19 -19.59 -2.72 -8.29
C ILE A 19 -18.20 -3.35 -8.47
N VAL A 20 -18.11 -4.64 -8.82
CA VAL A 20 -16.83 -5.34 -9.00
C VAL A 20 -16.00 -4.77 -10.16
N ARG A 21 -16.63 -4.12 -11.15
CA ARG A 21 -15.91 -3.43 -12.24
C ARG A 21 -15.32 -2.08 -11.81
N LEU A 22 -15.96 -1.42 -10.85
CA LEU A 22 -15.59 -0.08 -10.40
C LEU A 22 -14.51 -0.10 -9.31
N TYR A 23 -14.40 -1.20 -8.57
CA TYR A 23 -13.50 -1.33 -7.43
C TYR A 23 -12.48 -2.43 -7.66
N PRO A 24 -11.17 -2.15 -7.53
CA PRO A 24 -10.17 -3.21 -7.54
C PRO A 24 -10.38 -4.18 -6.36
N TYR A 25 -9.90 -5.41 -6.53
CA TYR A 25 -9.96 -6.42 -5.46
C TYR A 25 -9.20 -5.95 -4.21
N ASP A 26 -7.97 -5.45 -4.41
CA ASP A 26 -7.06 -4.92 -3.40
C ASP A 26 -6.09 -3.94 -4.08
N THR A 27 -5.51 -3.01 -3.34
CA THR A 27 -4.50 -2.06 -3.82
C THR A 27 -3.15 -2.37 -3.17
N PHE A 28 -2.08 -2.23 -3.94
CA PHE A 28 -0.71 -2.44 -3.44
C PHE A 28 -0.02 -1.07 -3.47
N GLY A 29 0.12 -0.43 -2.31
CA GLY A 29 0.86 0.82 -2.14
C GLY A 29 0.06 2.12 -2.22
N ASP A 30 -1.26 2.09 -2.43
CA ASP A 30 -2.13 3.28 -2.31
C ASP A 30 -3.29 3.00 -1.34
N ASP A 31 -3.13 3.49 -0.11
CA ASP A 31 -4.10 3.35 0.98
C ASP A 31 -5.35 4.22 0.80
N ASN A 32 -5.36 5.13 -0.17
CA ASN A 32 -6.48 6.04 -0.39
C ASN A 32 -7.51 5.51 -1.39
N GLU A 33 -7.19 4.46 -2.15
CA GLU A 33 -8.11 3.88 -3.12
C GLU A 33 -9.05 2.85 -2.45
N LYS A 34 -10.34 2.93 -2.78
CA LYS A 34 -11.36 2.03 -2.23
C LYS A 34 -11.25 0.68 -2.90
N THR A 35 -11.25 -0.37 -2.10
CA THR A 35 -11.09 -1.75 -2.59
C THR A 35 -12.26 -2.61 -2.13
N LEU A 36 -12.53 -3.68 -2.89
CA LEU A 36 -13.54 -4.68 -2.51
C LEU A 36 -13.19 -5.33 -1.17
N ARG A 37 -11.89 -5.53 -0.89
CA ARG A 37 -11.38 -6.15 0.33
C ARG A 37 -11.30 -5.19 1.53
N GLY A 38 -10.75 -4.00 1.33
CA GLY A 38 -10.48 -3.03 2.41
C GLY A 38 -11.69 -2.16 2.78
N SER A 39 -12.58 -1.87 1.84
CA SER A 39 -13.69 -0.93 2.02
C SER A 39 -15.05 -1.62 2.15
N SER A 40 -15.10 -2.80 2.80
CA SER A 40 -16.28 -3.69 2.84
C SER A 40 -17.61 -3.01 3.23
N LEU A 41 -17.61 -2.11 4.21
CA LEU A 41 -18.82 -1.38 4.63
C LEU A 41 -19.31 -0.41 3.55
N GLU A 42 -18.40 0.31 2.90
CA GLU A 42 -18.75 1.25 1.84
C GLU A 42 -19.27 0.52 0.59
N ILE A 43 -18.64 -0.61 0.25
CA ILE A 43 -19.07 -1.48 -0.83
C ILE A 43 -20.45 -2.07 -0.54
N ALA A 44 -20.73 -2.49 0.71
CA ALA A 44 -22.04 -2.98 1.13
C ALA A 44 -23.13 -1.92 0.97
N ASN A 45 -22.87 -0.68 1.43
CA ASN A 45 -23.81 0.43 1.28
C ASN A 45 -24.07 0.76 -0.19
N LYS A 46 -23.03 0.79 -1.03
CA LYS A 46 -23.19 1.00 -2.48
C LYS A 46 -23.98 -0.11 -3.14
N LEU A 47 -23.71 -1.36 -2.78
CA LEU A 47 -24.43 -2.51 -3.31
C LEU A 47 -25.91 -2.46 -2.89
N GLN A 48 -26.19 -2.09 -1.64
CA GLN A 48 -27.56 -1.89 -1.16
C GLN A 48 -28.29 -0.83 -1.99
N THR A 49 -27.70 0.37 -2.14
CA THR A 49 -28.30 1.46 -2.93
C THR A 49 -28.55 1.03 -4.36
N GLU A 50 -27.57 0.38 -5.00
CA GLU A 50 -27.68 -0.01 -6.41
C GLU A 50 -28.72 -1.11 -6.65
N ILE A 51 -28.85 -2.07 -5.73
CA ILE A 51 -29.92 -3.07 -5.80
C ILE A 51 -31.27 -2.41 -5.51
N GLN A 52 -31.36 -1.51 -4.52
CA GLN A 52 -32.60 -0.82 -4.15
C GLN A 52 -33.18 -0.03 -5.33
N GLU A 53 -32.36 0.73 -6.04
CA GLU A 53 -32.77 1.47 -7.25
C GLU A 53 -33.35 0.56 -8.33
N LYS A 54 -32.78 -0.64 -8.49
CA LYS A 54 -33.22 -1.62 -9.49
C LYS A 54 -34.53 -2.30 -9.12
N VAL A 55 -34.81 -2.50 -7.83
CA VAL A 55 -35.99 -3.25 -7.36
C VAL A 55 -37.14 -2.37 -6.90
N GLU A 56 -36.97 -1.03 -6.93
CA GLU A 56 -38.01 -0.07 -6.53
C GLU A 56 -39.31 -0.26 -7.29
N MET A 57 -39.24 -0.51 -8.61
CA MET A 57 -40.42 -0.78 -9.45
C MET A 57 -41.15 -2.08 -9.08
N ALA A 58 -40.48 -3.01 -8.40
CA ALA A 58 -41.07 -4.24 -7.91
C ALA A 58 -41.68 -4.10 -6.50
N GLY A 59 -41.54 -2.93 -5.85
CA GLY A 59 -42.02 -2.68 -4.50
C GLY A 59 -41.24 -3.45 -3.42
N LEU A 60 -39.98 -3.79 -3.70
CA LEU A 60 -39.10 -4.48 -2.76
C LEU A 60 -38.21 -3.47 -2.01
N GLU A 61 -38.01 -3.73 -0.72
CA GLU A 61 -37.09 -2.97 0.14
C GLU A 61 -35.87 -3.83 0.49
N ILE A 62 -34.68 -3.31 0.22
CA ILE A 62 -33.40 -3.96 0.50
C ILE A 62 -32.85 -3.43 1.81
N ILE A 63 -32.98 -4.24 2.86
CA ILE A 63 -32.50 -3.90 4.20
C ILE A 63 -30.97 -3.95 4.29
N GLU A 64 -30.34 -4.91 3.61
CA GLU A 64 -28.90 -5.13 3.65
C GLU A 64 -28.43 -5.87 2.39
N ALA A 65 -27.23 -5.52 1.92
CA ALA A 65 -26.53 -6.26 0.87
C ALA A 65 -25.03 -6.35 1.19
N LYS A 66 -24.47 -7.56 1.21
CA LYS A 66 -23.06 -7.81 1.56
C LYS A 66 -22.47 -8.90 0.69
N ILE A 67 -21.18 -8.77 0.38
CA ILE A 67 -20.40 -9.84 -0.26
C ILE A 67 -19.99 -10.83 0.84
N THR A 68 -20.50 -12.05 0.77
CA THR A 68 -20.27 -13.09 1.79
C THR A 68 -18.92 -13.77 1.67
N HIS A 69 -18.43 -13.96 0.44
CA HIS A 69 -17.16 -14.62 0.17
C HIS A 69 -16.38 -13.88 -0.91
N LEU A 70 -15.26 -13.29 -0.52
CA LEU A 70 -14.31 -12.62 -1.40
C LEU A 70 -12.93 -13.22 -1.18
N ALA A 71 -12.48 -14.01 -2.15
CA ALA A 71 -11.18 -14.67 -2.11
C ALA A 71 -10.57 -14.74 -3.51
N TYR A 72 -9.25 -14.78 -3.57
CA TYR A 72 -8.53 -15.15 -4.78
C TYR A 72 -8.85 -16.60 -5.16
N ALA A 73 -8.93 -16.86 -6.47
CA ALA A 73 -8.98 -18.22 -6.98
C ALA A 73 -7.68 -18.97 -6.67
N SER A 74 -7.76 -20.29 -6.48
CA SER A 74 -6.61 -21.13 -6.08
C SER A 74 -5.44 -21.02 -7.05
N GLU A 75 -5.73 -20.84 -8.34
CA GLU A 75 -4.77 -20.71 -9.43
C GLU A 75 -3.90 -19.45 -9.33
N ILE A 76 -4.40 -18.40 -8.69
CA ILE A 76 -3.69 -17.10 -8.56
C ILE A 76 -3.26 -16.79 -7.13
N ALA A 77 -3.73 -17.54 -6.13
CA ALA A 77 -3.49 -17.25 -4.72
C ALA A 77 -1.99 -17.18 -4.38
N ALA A 78 -1.18 -18.12 -4.87
CA ALA A 78 0.26 -18.13 -4.62
C ALA A 78 0.98 -16.93 -5.24
N ALA A 79 0.62 -16.56 -6.47
CA ALA A 79 1.19 -15.41 -7.16
C ALA A 79 0.80 -14.08 -6.48
N MET A 80 -0.44 -13.98 -6.01
CA MET A 80 -0.91 -12.81 -5.26
C MET A 80 -0.22 -12.66 -3.91
N LEU A 81 -0.03 -13.76 -3.18
CA LEU A 81 0.74 -13.75 -1.93
C LEU A 81 2.19 -13.30 -2.16
N GLN A 82 2.83 -13.79 -3.22
CA GLN A 82 4.19 -13.38 -3.57
C GLN A 82 4.26 -11.88 -3.90
N ARG A 83 3.26 -11.33 -4.61
CA ARG A 83 3.15 -9.88 -4.88
C ARG A 83 2.97 -9.08 -3.59
N GLN A 84 2.12 -9.53 -2.67
CA GLN A 84 1.92 -8.88 -1.37
C GLN A 84 3.22 -8.82 -0.56
N GLN A 85 3.97 -9.92 -0.52
CA GLN A 85 5.26 -9.95 0.16
C GLN A 85 6.29 -9.03 -0.51
N ALA A 86 6.34 -9.02 -1.84
CA ALA A 86 7.24 -8.14 -2.57
C ALA A 86 6.92 -6.65 -2.31
N SER A 87 5.64 -6.26 -2.32
CA SER A 87 5.21 -4.89 -1.99
C SER A 87 5.63 -4.53 -0.57
N ALA A 88 5.31 -5.38 0.41
CA ALA A 88 5.65 -5.12 1.81
C ALA A 88 7.18 -4.97 2.04
N ILE A 89 7.99 -5.74 1.30
CA ILE A 89 9.46 -5.59 1.34
C ILE A 89 9.90 -4.26 0.75
N ILE A 90 9.28 -3.81 -0.34
CA ILE A 90 9.59 -2.51 -0.96
C ILE A 90 9.19 -1.37 -0.03
N ASP A 91 7.98 -1.42 0.54
CA ASP A 91 7.47 -0.39 1.46
C ASP A 91 8.37 -0.26 2.69
N ALA A 92 8.78 -1.40 3.27
CA ALA A 92 9.75 -1.41 4.36
C ALA A 92 11.11 -0.81 3.95
N ARG A 93 11.61 -1.12 2.75
CA ARG A 93 12.87 -0.55 2.25
C ARG A 93 12.75 0.95 1.99
N GLN A 94 11.63 1.42 1.49
CA GLN A 94 11.38 2.83 1.29
C GLN A 94 11.41 3.59 2.63
N MET A 95 10.73 3.07 3.65
CA MET A 95 10.74 3.66 5.00
C MET A 95 12.15 3.73 5.61
N ILE A 96 12.98 2.70 5.39
CA ILE A 96 14.39 2.71 5.82
C ILE A 96 15.17 3.82 5.12
N VAL A 97 15.01 3.94 3.80
CA VAL A 97 15.72 4.95 3.00
C VAL A 97 15.30 6.36 3.39
N GLU A 98 14.00 6.61 3.58
CA GLU A 98 13.48 7.90 4.04
C GLU A 98 14.05 8.29 5.41
N GLY A 99 14.06 7.34 6.36
CA GLY A 99 14.68 7.56 7.66
C GLY A 99 16.18 7.83 7.57
N ALA A 100 16.91 7.07 6.74
CA ALA A 100 18.34 7.25 6.54
C ALA A 100 18.69 8.60 5.92
N VAL A 101 17.96 9.05 4.90
CA VAL A 101 18.16 10.38 4.28
C VAL A 101 17.94 11.48 5.33
N GLY A 102 16.86 11.41 6.11
CA GLY A 102 16.60 12.39 7.16
C GLY A 102 17.69 12.41 8.25
N MET A 103 18.22 11.24 8.64
CA MET A 103 19.34 11.16 9.60
C MET A 103 20.62 11.81 9.07
N VAL A 104 20.92 11.64 7.78
CA VAL A 104 22.10 12.24 7.13
C VAL A 104 21.95 13.75 7.01
N GLU A 105 20.78 14.24 6.62
CA GLU A 105 20.48 15.67 6.56
C GLU A 105 20.70 16.36 7.91
N MET A 106 20.11 15.80 8.98
CA MET A 106 20.29 16.31 10.35
C MET A 106 21.75 16.31 10.81
N ALA A 107 22.54 15.29 10.43
CA ALA A 107 23.94 15.19 10.80
C ALA A 107 24.79 16.26 10.11
N LEU A 108 24.58 16.48 8.81
CA LEU A 108 25.29 17.50 8.03
C LEU A 108 24.95 18.91 8.49
N GLU A 109 23.69 19.18 8.80
CA GLU A 109 23.24 20.46 9.35
C GLU A 109 23.95 20.77 10.67
N LYS A 110 23.97 19.84 11.62
CA LYS A 110 24.68 20.00 12.91
C LYS A 110 26.18 20.18 12.75
N LEU A 111 26.83 19.50 11.80
CA LEU A 111 28.26 19.66 11.56
C LEU A 111 28.59 21.04 11.00
N SER A 112 27.71 21.56 10.14
CA SER A 112 27.81 22.91 9.58
C SER A 112 27.55 23.99 10.63
N GLU A 113 26.50 23.84 11.46
CA GLU A 113 26.18 24.80 12.54
C GLU A 113 27.33 24.93 13.56
N ASN A 114 27.96 23.82 13.89
CA ASN A 114 29.06 23.80 14.84
C ASN A 114 30.43 24.16 14.22
N ASN A 115 30.48 24.52 12.93
CA ASN A 115 31.70 24.81 12.17
C ASN A 115 32.80 23.73 12.36
N VAL A 116 32.40 22.46 12.52
CA VAL A 116 33.34 21.37 12.82
C VAL A 116 34.14 20.97 11.57
N VAL A 117 33.54 21.11 10.39
CA VAL A 117 34.15 20.78 9.10
C VAL A 117 33.61 21.70 8.00
N GLU A 118 34.49 22.24 7.15
CA GLU A 118 34.10 22.81 5.85
C GLU A 118 34.06 21.70 4.79
N LEU A 119 32.86 21.41 4.28
CA LEU A 119 32.64 20.43 3.22
C LEU A 119 32.38 21.17 1.92
N ASP A 120 33.14 20.85 0.87
CA ASP A 120 32.75 21.15 -0.50
C ASP A 120 31.60 20.22 -0.94
N GLU A 121 30.91 20.58 -2.02
CA GLU A 121 29.78 19.80 -2.55
C GLU A 121 30.18 18.36 -2.90
N GLU A 122 31.43 18.15 -3.33
CA GLU A 122 31.94 16.82 -3.68
C GLU A 122 32.14 15.92 -2.45
N ARG A 123 32.74 16.44 -1.36
CA ARG A 123 32.88 15.68 -0.09
C ARG A 123 31.54 15.45 0.57
N LYS A 124 30.61 16.41 0.47
CA LYS A 124 29.24 16.25 0.97
C LYS A 124 28.54 15.10 0.27
N ALA A 125 28.58 15.03 -1.05
CA ALA A 125 28.01 13.93 -1.83
C ALA A 125 28.64 12.57 -1.48
N ALA A 126 29.96 12.52 -1.33
CA ALA A 126 30.67 11.30 -0.92
C ALA A 126 30.26 10.84 0.50
N MET A 127 30.12 11.77 1.43
CA MET A 127 29.72 11.48 2.81
C MET A 127 28.26 11.00 2.89
N VAL A 128 27.34 11.63 2.16
CA VAL A 128 25.94 11.18 2.04
C VAL A 128 25.89 9.76 1.47
N SER A 129 26.62 9.49 0.39
CA SER A 129 26.66 8.15 -0.21
C SER A 129 27.17 7.09 0.77
N ASN A 130 28.28 7.36 1.47
CA ASN A 130 28.84 6.44 2.45
C ASN A 130 27.89 6.20 3.64
N LEU A 131 27.25 7.25 4.15
CA LEU A 131 26.30 7.13 5.25
C LEU A 131 25.03 6.38 4.83
N LEU A 132 24.49 6.63 3.64
CA LEU A 132 23.34 5.88 3.13
C LEU A 132 23.65 4.40 2.95
N VAL A 133 24.84 4.04 2.46
CA VAL A 133 25.27 2.64 2.35
C VAL A 133 25.36 1.97 3.72
N VAL A 134 25.83 2.69 4.75
CA VAL A 134 25.93 2.19 6.13
C VAL A 134 24.55 2.07 6.80
N LEU A 135 23.67 3.06 6.64
CA LEU A 135 22.36 3.12 7.29
C LEU A 135 21.32 2.21 6.61
N CYS A 136 21.36 2.09 5.28
CA CYS A 136 20.47 1.22 4.51
C CYS A 136 21.05 -0.21 4.33
N GLY A 137 22.30 -0.43 4.76
CA GLY A 137 22.97 -1.72 4.67
C GLY A 137 22.39 -2.73 5.65
N ASN A 138 21.92 -3.88 5.16
CA ASN A 138 21.31 -4.93 6.00
C ASN A 138 22.33 -5.80 6.78
N ARG A 139 23.61 -5.39 6.81
CA ARG A 139 24.68 -6.03 7.59
C ARG A 139 25.23 -4.97 8.53
N ASP A 140 25.39 -5.33 9.80
CA ASP A 140 26.11 -4.50 10.77
C ASP A 140 27.43 -4.02 10.15
N ALA A 141 27.63 -2.71 10.12
CA ALA A 141 28.86 -2.12 9.62
C ALA A 141 30.01 -2.69 10.46
N GLN A 142 30.87 -3.49 9.84
CA GLN A 142 32.06 -3.99 10.53
C GLN A 142 33.02 -2.81 10.70
N PRO A 143 33.40 -2.43 11.93
CA PRO A 143 34.31 -1.32 12.13
C PRO A 143 35.68 -1.73 11.58
N ILE A 144 36.08 -1.13 10.47
CA ILE A 144 37.45 -1.22 9.98
C ILE A 144 38.26 -0.23 10.81
N VAL A 145 38.90 -0.71 11.88
CA VAL A 145 39.82 0.11 12.69
C VAL A 145 41.06 0.37 11.83
N ASN A 146 41.14 1.56 11.23
CA ASN A 146 42.32 1.99 10.51
C ASN A 146 43.35 2.51 11.51
N SER A 147 44.17 1.61 12.05
CA SER A 147 45.32 1.92 12.90
C SER A 147 46.60 2.17 12.09
N GLY A 148 46.48 2.46 10.78
CA GLY A 148 47.60 2.93 9.98
C GLY A 148 47.95 4.36 10.36
N SER A 149 49.14 4.56 10.93
CA SER A 149 49.72 5.88 11.15
C SER A 149 49.73 6.66 9.84
N LEU A 150 48.96 7.76 9.78
CA LEU A 150 49.21 8.85 8.84
C LEU A 150 50.61 9.41 9.18
N TYR A 151 51.60 8.97 8.42
CA TYR A 151 52.88 9.68 8.28
C TYR A 151 52.79 10.60 7.07
#